data_AF-A0A2V8DZQ8-F1
#
_entry.id   AF-A0A2V8DZQ8-F1
#
_cell.length_a   1.000
_cell.length_b   1.000
_cell.length_c   1.000
_cell.angle_alpha   90.00
_cell.angle_beta   90.00
_cell.angle_gamma   90.00
#
_symmetry.space_group_name_H-M   'P 1'
#
loop_
_entity.id
_entity.type
_entity.pdbx_description
1 polymer ?
#
loop_
_entity_poly.entity_id
_entity_poly.type
_entity_poly.pdbx_seq_one_letter_code
_entity_poly.pdbx_strand_id
1 'polypeptide(L)'
;MELTLQRAWNDAVDWDNHSICNPMKLYVESMDAVVVEFTRDGRVRLEGEDWSTPTLQERRAIIFAAQQELAALTELIDVLQS
;
A
#
# COMPACT_ATOMS: atom_id res chain seq x y z
N MET A 1 15.18 23.05 18.59
CA MET A 1 16.02 21.84 18.55
C MET A 1 15.11 20.69 18.13
N GLU A 2 14.48 20.82 16.97
CA GLU A 2 13.36 19.99 16.47
C GLU A 2 13.50 19.72 14.96
N LEU A 3 14.62 20.16 14.37
CA LEU A 3 14.88 20.09 12.93
C LEU A 3 15.73 18.87 12.54
N THR A 4 16.08 18.00 13.49
CA THR A 4 16.84 16.77 13.25
C THR A 4 15.95 15.55 13.05
N LEU A 5 14.79 15.46 13.73
CA LEU A 5 13.87 14.34 13.57
C LEU A 5 13.06 14.41 12.27
N GLN A 6 12.58 15.59 11.89
CA GLN A 6 11.88 15.78 10.62
C GLN A 6 12.79 15.55 9.40
N ARG A 7 14.09 15.87 9.54
CA ARG A 7 15.10 15.57 8.51
C ARG A 7 15.41 14.09 8.42
N ALA A 8 15.55 13.38 9.55
CA ALA A 8 15.79 11.93 9.52
C ALA A 8 14.63 11.13 8.89
N TRP A 9 13.38 11.60 9.00
CA TRP A 9 12.24 10.98 8.32
C TRP A 9 12.26 11.27 6.81
N ASN A 10 12.68 12.47 6.40
CA ASN A 10 12.83 12.83 4.98
C ASN A 10 14.07 12.19 4.33
N ASP A 11 15.14 11.93 5.09
CA ASP A 11 16.36 11.28 4.59
C ASP A 11 16.20 9.74 4.47
N ALA A 12 15.24 9.14 5.18
CA ALA A 12 14.80 7.76 4.93
C ALA A 12 13.91 7.64 3.69
N VAL A 13 13.48 8.77 3.14
CA VAL A 13 12.66 8.92 1.93
C VAL A 13 13.59 9.39 0.81
N ASP A 14 14.69 8.66 0.63
CA ASP A 14 15.63 8.84 -0.48
C ASP A 14 15.12 8.04 -1.69
N TRP A 15 14.50 8.74 -2.64
CA TRP A 15 13.82 8.20 -3.82
C TRP A 15 14.75 8.04 -5.03
N ASP A 16 15.96 7.51 -4.82
CA ASP A 16 16.88 7.20 -5.92
C ASP A 16 16.50 5.89 -6.64
N ASN A 17 15.54 6.02 -7.56
CA ASN A 17 15.56 5.47 -8.92
C ASN A 17 15.97 3.98 -9.13
N HIS A 18 15.29 3.04 -8.47
CA HIS A 18 14.88 1.75 -9.08
C HIS A 18 13.71 1.15 -8.29
N SER A 19 12.53 1.07 -8.89
CA SER A 19 11.31 0.45 -8.32
C SER A 19 10.70 1.21 -7.14
N ILE A 20 9.81 2.16 -7.44
CA ILE A 20 8.87 2.70 -6.46
C ILE A 20 7.85 1.58 -6.15
N CYS A 21 8.22 0.66 -5.27
CA CYS A 21 7.28 -0.22 -4.60
C CYS A 21 6.80 0.56 -3.38
N ASN A 22 5.57 1.08 -3.43
CA ASN A 22 5.03 1.77 -2.27
C ASN A 22 4.72 0.69 -1.21
N PRO A 23 5.40 0.68 -0.04
CA PRO A 23 5.10 -0.32 0.99
C PRO A 23 3.68 -0.06 1.48
N MET A 24 2.85 -1.11 1.46
CA MET A 24 1.47 -1.02 1.90
C MET A 24 1.08 -2.27 2.70
N LYS A 25 -0.10 -2.23 3.31
CA LYS A 25 -0.77 -3.42 3.82
C LYS A 25 -2.25 -3.29 3.50
N LEU A 26 -2.69 -4.01 2.48
CA LEU A 26 -4.11 -4.11 2.14
C LEU A 26 -4.55 -5.54 2.30
N TYR A 27 -5.43 -5.77 3.26
CA TYR A 27 -6.07 -7.07 3.42
C TYR A 27 -7.16 -7.24 2.37
N VAL A 28 -7.15 -8.37 1.67
CA VAL A 28 -8.09 -8.73 0.61
C VAL A 28 -8.91 -9.92 1.08
N GLU A 29 -10.07 -9.63 1.68
CA GLU A 29 -10.94 -10.62 2.35
C GLU A 29 -11.25 -11.84 1.47
N SER A 30 -11.65 -11.63 0.21
CA SER A 30 -12.02 -12.72 -0.70
C SER A 30 -10.87 -13.68 -1.06
N MET A 31 -9.62 -13.27 -0.83
CA MET A 31 -8.42 -14.06 -1.09
C MET A 31 -7.77 -14.57 0.20
N ASP A 32 -8.21 -14.10 1.37
CA ASP A 32 -7.53 -14.30 2.65
C ASP A 32 -6.02 -13.97 2.57
N ALA A 33 -5.70 -12.84 1.94
CA ALA A 33 -4.32 -12.46 1.64
C ALA A 33 -4.07 -10.97 1.89
N VAL A 34 -2.80 -10.59 2.12
CA VAL A 34 -2.39 -9.19 2.33
C VAL A 34 -1.47 -8.76 1.20
N VAL A 35 -1.86 -7.73 0.43
CA VAL A 35 -0.95 -7.07 -0.52
C VAL A 35 0.02 -6.20 0.27
N VAL A 36 1.31 -6.45 0.10
CA VAL A 36 2.38 -5.75 0.82
C VAL A 36 3.15 -4.76 -0.06
N GLU A 37 3.27 -5.05 -1.35
CA GLU A 37 3.92 -4.17 -2.32
C GLU A 37 3.28 -4.32 -3.71
N PHE A 38 3.42 -3.29 -4.54
CA PHE A 38 3.02 -3.33 -5.94
C PHE A 38 4.00 -2.54 -6.81
N THR A 39 4.12 -2.94 -8.07
CA THR A 39 4.92 -2.26 -9.08
C THR A 39 4.04 -1.47 -10.05
N ARG A 40 4.64 -0.54 -10.79
CA ARG A 40 3.93 0.26 -11.81
C ARG A 40 3.41 -0.57 -12.99
N ASP A 41 4.05 -1.70 -13.30
CA ASP A 41 3.60 -2.66 -14.31
C ASP A 41 2.45 -3.56 -13.81
N GLY A 42 2.03 -3.40 -12.55
CA GLY A 42 0.86 -4.08 -11.99
C GLY A 42 1.16 -5.48 -11.45
N ARG A 43 2.43 -5.79 -11.17
CA ARG A 43 2.79 -6.95 -10.33
C ARG A 43 2.56 -6.58 -8.88
N VAL A 44 2.20 -7.58 -8.08
CA VAL A 44 1.97 -7.44 -6.65
C VAL A 44 2.81 -8.45 -5.90
N ARG A 45 3.11 -8.13 -4.65
CA ARG A 45 3.67 -9.06 -3.69
C ARG A 45 2.64 -9.24 -2.58
N LEU A 46 2.27 -10.49 -2.32
CA LEU A 46 1.45 -10.85 -1.17
C LEU A 46 2.36 -11.16 0.02
N GLU A 47 1.84 -11.02 1.23
CA GLU A 47 2.56 -11.36 2.45
C GLU A 47 2.96 -12.85 2.43
N GLY A 48 4.26 -13.12 2.57
CA GLY A 48 4.78 -14.49 2.51
C GLY A 48 4.95 -15.08 1.10
N GLU A 49 4.64 -14.32 0.04
CA GLU A 49 4.77 -14.77 -1.35
C GLU A 49 5.76 -13.95 -2.18
N ASP A 50 6.20 -14.54 -3.29
CA ASP A 50 6.99 -13.86 -4.32
C ASP A 50 6.13 -12.97 -5.23
N TRP A 51 6.79 -12.10 -5.98
CA TRP A 51 6.15 -11.22 -6.94
C TRP A 51 5.38 -11.97 -8.03
N SER A 52 4.09 -11.69 -8.16
CA SER A 52 3.22 -12.30 -9.17
C SER A 52 2.45 -11.25 -9.98
N THR A 53 1.99 -11.62 -11.16
CA THR A 53 1.01 -10.83 -11.92
C THR A 53 -0.38 -11.34 -11.55
N PRO A 54 -1.25 -10.53 -10.92
CA PRO A 54 -2.59 -10.95 -10.57
C PRO A 54 -3.39 -11.38 -11.79
N THR A 55 -4.09 -12.50 -11.66
CA THR A 55 -5.16 -12.91 -12.56
C THR A 55 -6.28 -11.86 -12.59
N LEU A 56 -7.21 -11.98 -13.54
CA LEU A 56 -8.34 -11.05 -13.62
C LEU A 56 -9.21 -11.07 -12.35
N GLN A 57 -9.38 -12.23 -11.72
CA GLN A 57 -10.18 -12.36 -10.50
C GLN A 57 -9.47 -11.71 -9.31
N GLU A 58 -8.19 -12.03 -9.09
CA GLU A 58 -7.39 -11.43 -8.01
C GLU A 58 -7.30 -9.92 -8.18
N ARG A 59 -7.09 -9.42 -9.40
CA ARG A 59 -7.07 -7.98 -9.67
C ARG A 59 -8.37 -7.30 -9.25
N ARG A 60 -9.52 -7.90 -9.55
CA ARG A 60 -10.84 -7.36 -9.17
C ARG A 60 -11.00 -7.38 -7.65
N ALA A 61 -10.60 -8.46 -6.99
CA ALA A 61 -10.61 -8.58 -5.54
C ALA A 61 -9.75 -7.51 -4.86
N ILE A 62 -8.51 -7.32 -5.33
CA ILE A 62 -7.59 -6.29 -4.83
C ILE A 62 -8.17 -4.90 -5.02
N ILE A 63 -8.71 -4.58 -6.21
CA ILE A 63 -9.32 -3.27 -6.48
C ILE A 63 -10.51 -3.02 -5.53
N PHE A 64 -11.38 -4.01 -5.36
CA PHE A 64 -12.54 -3.90 -4.48
C PHE A 64 -12.12 -3.67 -3.03
N ALA A 65 -11.16 -4.44 -2.52
CA ALA A 65 -10.59 -4.24 -1.18
C ALA A 65 -9.99 -2.83 -1.02
N ALA A 66 -9.20 -2.36 -2.01
CA ALA A 66 -8.59 -1.04 -1.97
C ALA A 66 -9.63 0.10 -1.93
N GLN A 67 -10.74 -0.04 -2.66
CA GLN A 67 -11.83 0.94 -2.64
C GLN A 67 -12.52 1.01 -1.29
N GLN A 68 -12.74 -0.13 -0.64
CA GLN A 68 -13.31 -0.19 0.71
C GLN A 68 -12.37 0.45 1.74
N GLU A 69 -11.08 0.10 1.69
CA GLU A 69 -10.08 0.67 2.60
C GLU A 69 -9.98 2.19 2.43
N LEU A 70 -9.98 2.70 1.19
CA LEU A 70 -9.96 4.14 0.93
C LEU A 70 -11.17 4.87 1.53
N ALA A 71 -12.36 4.28 1.45
CA ALA A 71 -13.58 4.84 2.04
C ALA A 71 -13.48 4.89 3.57
N ALA A 72 -13.04 3.79 4.21
CA ALA A 72 -12.85 3.71 5.66
C ALA A 72 -11.76 4.69 6.15
N LEU A 73 -10.64 4.80 5.43
CA LEU A 73 -9.57 5.75 5.76
C LEU A 73 -10.05 7.20 5.62
N THR A 74 -10.88 7.50 4.63
CA THR A 74 -11.48 8.82 4.46
C THR A 74 -12.39 9.17 5.65
N GLU A 75 -13.28 8.25 6.03
CA GLU A 75 -14.15 8.42 7.20
C GLU A 75 -13.34 8.60 8.50
N LEU A 76 -12.27 7.81 8.68
CA LEU A 76 -11.37 7.94 9.82
C LEU A 76 -10.72 9.32 9.89
N ILE A 77 -10.23 9.84 8.76
CA ILE A 77 -9.62 11.17 8.70
C ILE A 77 -10.66 12.23 9.08
N ASP A 78 -11.87 12.16 8.54
CA ASP A 78 -12.95 13.12 8.83
C ASP A 78 -13.28 13.14 10.34
N VAL A 79 -13.37 11.97 10.98
CA VAL A 79 -13.62 11.83 12.42
C VAL A 79 -12.46 12.38 13.27
N LEU A 80 -11.21 12.22 12.83
CA LEU A 80 -10.04 12.68 13.59
C LEU A 80 -9.74 14.18 13.40
N GLN A 81 -10.30 14.81 12.36
CA GLN A 81 -10.14 16.25 12.10
C GLN A 81 -11.25 17.12 12.70
N SER A 82 -12.37 16.53 13.13
CA SER A 82 -13.49 17.23 13.77
C SER A 82 -13.23 17.57 15.23
#